data_AF-A0A2A4MRK4-F1
#
_entry.id   AF-A0A2A4MRK4-F1
#
_cell.length_a   1.000
_cell.length_b   1.000
_cell.length_c   1.000
_cell.angle_alpha   90.00
_cell.angle_beta   90.00
_cell.angle_gamma   90.00
#
_symmetry.space_group_name_H-M   'P 1'
#
loop_
_entity.id
_entity.type
_entity.pdbx_description
1 polymer ?
#
loop_
_entity_poly.entity_id
_entity_poly.type
_entity_poly.pdbx_seq_one_letter_code
_entity_poly.pdbx_strand_id
1 'polypeptide(L)'
;MIDLNRTLGLVKGGLFDSEQTWRSYLPEAGCWRTTAFLLTGPLIIVAAVAAYILGFLGSDTSFLGSFRPTIISTIVSIVMMVITAGVVAFVISALAGAFGGKNNFAFGLAATTFAFIPGYVGKAVTWLPWIGFLLSLGLFVYAFILLWKVIPIYLDVPSDRRVGHYILSLLATFVVLFILSMTLGRLAMPLMGDHGFADMTDEGGFNSSSNSGFLGGITRQVELMDEAEKDKFSPPKDGRLSEKQVNEYIRVMQRTEELQLEKSNQFKALADKADNKEEMSLSDLSKMMRGVTEIAGLHTLEIEVVKSAGGNWAEHRWVHDILRAAWIQKDINEEGKHNYQLFQDQEAVLLKYVAQ
;
A
#
# COMPACT_ATOMS: atom_id res chain seq x y z
N MET A 1 0.11 -8.96 39.13
CA MET A 1 1.33 -8.27 38.66
C MET A 1 1.80 -8.98 37.40
N ILE A 2 2.30 -8.24 36.40
CA ILE A 2 2.83 -8.84 35.16
C ILE A 2 4.12 -9.59 35.53
N ASP A 3 4.16 -10.89 35.26
CA ASP A 3 5.38 -11.70 35.41
C ASP A 3 6.16 -11.68 34.10
N LEU A 4 7.19 -10.84 34.06
CA LEU A 4 8.02 -10.64 32.88
C LEU A 4 8.80 -11.92 32.53
N ASN A 5 9.31 -12.65 33.53
CA ASN A 5 10.09 -13.86 33.31
C ASN A 5 9.22 -14.95 32.68
N ARG A 6 7.99 -15.09 33.17
CA ARG A 6 7.01 -16.00 32.57
C ARG A 6 6.68 -15.62 31.13
N THR A 7 6.46 -14.32 30.86
CA THR A 7 6.12 -13.84 29.51
C THR A 7 7.29 -14.03 28.53
N LEU A 8 8.52 -13.75 28.96
CA LEU A 8 9.72 -13.99 28.16
C LEU A 8 9.96 -15.49 27.93
N GLY A 9 9.70 -16.31 28.96
CA GLY A 9 9.72 -17.77 28.85
C GLY A 9 8.68 -18.28 27.84
N LEU A 10 7.47 -17.71 27.86
CA LEU A 10 6.41 -17.98 26.89
C LEU A 10 6.84 -17.60 25.46
N VAL A 11 7.45 -16.43 25.27
CA VAL A 11 7.93 -16.00 23.94
C VAL A 11 9.04 -16.92 23.44
N LYS A 12 10.06 -17.17 24.26
CA LYS A 12 11.19 -18.04 23.90
C LYS A 12 10.72 -19.47 23.60
N GLY A 13 9.97 -20.06 24.53
CA GLY A 13 9.41 -21.40 24.36
C GLY A 13 8.45 -21.48 23.17
N GLY A 14 7.59 -20.48 22.99
CA GLY A 14 6.66 -20.42 21.86
C GLY A 14 7.36 -20.33 20.51
N LEU A 15 8.52 -19.67 20.43
CA LEU A 15 9.30 -19.55 19.18
C LEU A 15 10.12 -20.80 18.88
N PHE A 16 10.82 -21.36 19.86
CA PHE A 16 11.81 -22.42 19.63
C PHE A 16 11.31 -23.81 20.00
N ASP A 17 10.51 -23.94 21.06
CA ASP A 17 10.00 -25.21 21.62
C ASP A 17 8.47 -25.18 21.72
N SER A 18 7.85 -24.81 20.59
CA SER A 18 6.44 -24.41 20.49
C SER A 18 5.47 -25.43 21.11
N GLU A 19 5.45 -26.67 20.63
CA GLU A 19 4.48 -27.69 21.07
C GLU A 19 4.59 -28.00 22.58
N GLN A 20 5.82 -28.17 23.09
CA GLN A 20 6.05 -28.44 24.51
C GLN A 20 5.55 -27.26 25.37
N THR A 21 5.85 -26.04 24.94
CA THR A 21 5.40 -24.81 25.62
C THR A 21 3.89 -24.73 25.63
N TRP A 22 3.23 -24.97 24.50
CA TRP A 22 1.77 -24.87 24.45
C TRP A 22 1.09 -25.92 25.31
N ARG A 23 1.63 -27.13 25.39
CA ARG A 23 1.08 -28.21 26.24
C ARG A 23 1.21 -27.90 27.74
N SER A 24 2.26 -27.19 28.16
CA SER A 24 2.41 -26.83 29.58
C SER A 24 1.37 -25.81 30.06
N TYR A 25 0.89 -24.94 29.17
CA TYR A 25 -0.14 -23.93 29.46
C TYR A 25 -1.58 -24.41 29.22
N LEU A 26 -1.77 -25.62 28.70
CA LEU A 26 -3.07 -26.20 28.37
C LEU A 26 -4.03 -26.26 29.58
N PRO A 27 -3.60 -26.61 30.81
CA PRO A 27 -4.47 -26.61 31.99
C PRO A 27 -5.04 -25.22 32.34
N GLU A 28 -4.32 -24.16 32.00
CA GLU A 28 -4.70 -22.77 32.32
C GLU A 28 -5.62 -22.15 31.25
N ALA A 29 -5.70 -22.77 30.07
CA ALA A 29 -6.47 -22.29 28.94
C ALA A 29 -7.96 -22.62 28.98
N GLY A 30 -8.43 -23.29 30.04
CA GLY A 30 -9.84 -23.65 30.20
C GLY A 30 -10.77 -22.46 30.45
N CYS A 31 -10.24 -21.30 30.87
CA CYS A 31 -11.02 -20.09 31.13
C CYS A 31 -10.45 -18.89 30.37
N TRP A 32 -11.29 -18.23 29.56
CA TRP A 32 -10.86 -17.14 28.69
C TRP A 32 -10.30 -15.94 29.47
N ARG A 33 -10.81 -15.67 30.68
CA ARG A 33 -10.31 -14.60 31.55
C ARG A 33 -8.89 -14.90 31.99
N THR A 34 -8.64 -16.14 32.40
CA THR A 34 -7.31 -16.61 32.82
C THR A 34 -6.34 -16.52 31.66
N THR A 35 -6.71 -17.00 30.48
CA THR A 35 -5.90 -16.87 29.25
C THR A 35 -5.61 -15.42 28.91
N ALA A 36 -6.63 -14.55 28.94
CA ALA A 36 -6.47 -13.14 28.61
C ALA A 36 -5.53 -12.40 29.58
N PHE A 37 -5.69 -12.60 30.89
CA PHE A 37 -4.91 -11.87 31.90
C PHE A 37 -3.53 -12.48 32.18
N LEU A 38 -3.35 -13.80 32.04
CA LEU A 38 -2.09 -14.46 32.34
C LEU A 38 -1.19 -14.64 31.12
N LEU A 39 -1.77 -14.78 29.91
CA LEU A 39 -1.01 -15.08 28.70
C LEU A 39 -1.10 -13.93 27.70
N THR A 40 -2.30 -13.64 27.17
CA THR A 40 -2.47 -12.72 26.04
C THR A 40 -2.11 -11.27 26.39
N GLY A 41 -2.61 -10.76 27.52
CA GLY A 41 -2.40 -9.37 27.96
C GLY A 41 -0.93 -9.05 28.23
N PRO A 42 -0.23 -9.81 29.10
CA PRO A 42 1.20 -9.64 29.33
C PRO A 42 2.03 -9.70 28.04
N LEU A 43 1.71 -10.65 27.15
CA LEU A 43 2.38 -10.79 25.86
C LEU A 43 2.21 -9.54 24.99
N ILE A 44 0.98 -9.03 24.84
CA ILE A 44 0.68 -7.82 24.07
C ILE A 44 1.42 -6.60 24.64
N ILE A 45 1.45 -6.45 25.97
CA ILE A 45 2.14 -5.33 26.63
C ILE A 45 3.65 -5.40 26.37
N VAL A 46 4.26 -6.56 26.57
CA VAL A 46 5.70 -6.76 26.32
C VAL A 46 6.03 -6.51 24.86
N ALA A 47 5.21 -7.01 23.93
CA ALA A 47 5.37 -6.78 22.49
C ALA A 47 5.27 -5.29 22.12
N ALA A 48 4.28 -4.58 22.68
CA ALA A 48 4.11 -3.15 22.46
C ALA A 48 5.28 -2.33 22.97
N VAL A 49 5.77 -2.64 24.17
CA VAL A 49 6.94 -1.98 24.77
C VAL A 49 8.21 -2.26 23.95
N ALA A 50 8.42 -3.50 23.53
CA ALA A 50 9.56 -3.86 22.69
C ALA A 50 9.52 -3.12 21.33
N ALA A 51 8.36 -3.08 20.69
CA ALA A 51 8.16 -2.35 19.44
C ALA A 51 8.34 -0.83 19.62
N TYR A 52 7.89 -0.27 20.75
CA TYR A 52 8.10 1.15 21.06
C TYR A 52 9.59 1.49 21.20
N ILE A 53 10.34 0.70 21.98
CA ILE A 53 11.78 0.92 22.21
C ILE A 53 12.56 0.79 20.90
N LEU A 54 12.32 -0.27 20.12
CA LEU A 54 13.01 -0.48 18.85
C LEU A 54 12.61 0.55 17.79
N GLY A 55 11.33 0.95 17.74
CA GLY A 55 10.87 2.03 16.87
C GLY A 55 11.48 3.37 17.21
N PHE A 56 11.64 3.68 18.50
CA PHE A 56 12.32 4.90 18.94
C PHE A 56 13.78 4.94 18.47
N LEU A 57 14.51 3.82 18.64
CA LEU A 57 15.92 3.70 18.24
C LEU A 57 16.15 3.64 16.73
N GLY A 58 15.25 3.00 15.98
CA GLY A 58 15.36 2.78 14.53
C GLY A 58 14.75 3.89 13.66
N SER A 59 14.03 4.84 14.27
CA SER A 59 13.24 5.85 13.55
C SER A 59 14.04 6.71 12.56
N ASP A 60 15.32 6.98 12.80
CA ASP A 60 16.11 7.86 11.91
C ASP A 60 16.73 7.11 10.72
N THR A 61 16.61 5.78 10.68
CA THR A 61 17.33 4.90 9.73
C THR A 61 16.44 3.87 9.03
N SER A 62 15.13 3.95 9.24
CA SER A 62 14.17 3.02 8.65
C SER A 62 13.84 3.35 7.20
N PHE A 63 13.80 2.34 6.35
CA PHE A 63 13.45 2.43 4.93
C PHE A 63 12.02 2.98 4.69
N LEU A 64 11.13 2.83 5.68
CA LEU A 64 9.73 3.30 5.64
C LEU A 64 9.56 4.77 6.07
N GLY A 65 10.67 5.51 6.22
CA GLY A 65 10.66 6.89 6.69
C GLY A 65 10.78 7.02 8.21
N SER A 66 10.90 8.27 8.67
CA SER A 66 11.08 8.57 10.09
C SER A 66 9.77 8.52 10.87
N PHE A 67 9.32 7.33 11.23
CA PHE A 67 8.19 7.15 12.13
C PHE A 67 8.66 6.92 13.57
N ARG A 68 8.45 7.91 14.43
CA ARG A 68 8.69 7.79 15.88
C ARG A 68 7.38 7.40 16.57
N PRO A 69 7.30 6.21 17.21
CA PRO A 69 6.09 5.82 17.91
C PRO A 69 5.84 6.80 19.07
N THR A 70 4.60 7.28 19.20
CA THR A 70 4.17 8.11 20.32
C THR A 70 3.51 7.24 21.38
N ILE A 71 3.37 7.77 22.60
CA ILE A 71 2.64 7.07 23.68
C ILE A 71 1.21 6.77 23.23
N ILE A 72 0.56 7.73 22.57
CA ILE A 72 -0.82 7.59 22.10
C ILE A 72 -0.92 6.51 21.01
N SER A 73 -0.04 6.52 20.00
CA SER A 73 -0.07 5.50 18.95
C SER A 73 0.23 4.09 19.48
N THR A 74 1.04 4.00 20.54
CA THR A 74 1.32 2.74 21.25
C THR A 74 0.11 2.22 22.01
N ILE A 75 -0.61 3.10 22.71
CA ILE A 75 -1.85 2.74 23.41
C ILE A 75 -2.92 2.27 22.41
N VAL A 76 -3.13 3.00 21.32
CA VAL A 76 -4.05 2.61 20.24
C VAL A 76 -3.65 1.25 19.66
N SER A 77 -2.36 1.05 19.41
CA SER A 77 -1.82 -0.23 18.94
C SER A 77 -2.09 -1.39 19.90
N ILE A 78 -1.95 -1.19 21.22
CA ILE A 78 -2.30 -2.20 22.24
C ILE A 78 -3.78 -2.56 22.15
N VAL A 79 -4.66 -1.56 22.09
CA VAL A 79 -6.11 -1.79 21.96
C VAL A 79 -6.43 -2.58 20.69
N MET A 80 -5.82 -2.23 19.56
CA MET A 80 -6.02 -2.94 18.29
C MET A 80 -5.48 -4.37 18.33
N MET A 81 -4.36 -4.63 19.01
CA MET A 81 -3.83 -5.98 19.20
C MET A 81 -4.77 -6.85 20.04
N VAL A 82 -5.39 -6.28 21.08
CA VAL A 82 -6.39 -6.97 21.91
C VAL A 82 -7.65 -7.30 21.10
N ILE A 83 -8.18 -6.32 20.36
CA ILE A 83 -9.38 -6.52 19.51
C ILE A 83 -9.09 -7.60 18.47
N THR A 84 -7.96 -7.51 17.76
CA THR A 84 -7.56 -8.47 16.73
C THR A 84 -7.45 -9.88 17.30
N ALA A 85 -6.76 -10.06 18.44
CA ALA A 85 -6.64 -11.36 19.08
C ALA A 85 -8.01 -11.94 19.47
N GLY A 86 -8.91 -11.11 19.99
CA GLY A 86 -10.28 -11.52 20.33
C GLY A 86 -11.11 -11.93 19.10
N VAL A 87 -11.07 -11.14 18.03
CA VAL A 87 -11.80 -11.42 16.78
C VAL A 87 -11.28 -12.71 16.14
N VAL A 88 -9.97 -12.88 16.02
CA VAL A 88 -9.37 -14.08 15.42
C VAL A 88 -9.68 -15.31 16.28
N ALA A 89 -9.59 -15.21 17.60
CA ALA A 89 -9.97 -16.29 18.52
C ALA A 89 -11.43 -16.71 18.36
N PHE A 90 -12.33 -15.74 18.19
CA PHE A 90 -13.74 -16.01 17.95
C PHE A 90 -13.96 -16.76 16.62
N VAL A 91 -13.37 -16.28 15.53
CA VAL A 91 -13.52 -16.90 14.19
C VAL A 91 -13.01 -18.33 14.19
N ILE A 92 -11.78 -18.57 14.68
CA ILE A 92 -11.17 -19.90 14.68
C ILE A 92 -11.98 -20.87 15.55
N SER A 93 -12.43 -20.42 16.73
CA SER A 93 -13.21 -21.24 17.66
C SER A 93 -14.61 -21.59 17.12
N ALA A 94 -15.31 -20.60 16.55
CA ALA A 94 -16.62 -20.81 15.94
C ALA A 94 -16.54 -21.80 14.77
N LEU A 95 -15.54 -21.63 13.90
CA LEU A 95 -15.30 -22.56 12.80
C LEU A 95 -14.86 -23.94 13.29
N ALA A 96 -14.07 -24.04 14.38
CA ALA A 96 -13.70 -25.34 14.91
C ALA A 96 -14.93 -26.17 15.27
N GLY A 97 -15.97 -25.56 15.84
CA GLY A 97 -17.27 -26.21 16.06
C GLY A 97 -17.90 -26.78 14.79
N ALA A 98 -17.88 -26.02 13.69
CA ALA A 98 -18.42 -26.46 12.40
C ALA A 98 -17.64 -27.63 11.78
N PHE A 99 -16.35 -27.75 12.08
CA PHE A 99 -15.47 -28.82 11.58
C PHE A 99 -15.29 -29.98 12.56
N GLY A 100 -16.12 -30.08 13.61
CA GLY A 100 -16.10 -31.21 14.56
C GLY A 100 -15.06 -31.11 15.69
N GLY A 101 -14.47 -29.94 15.88
CA GLY A 101 -13.64 -29.59 17.03
C GLY A 101 -14.43 -28.92 18.16
N LYS A 102 -13.70 -28.48 19.19
CA LYS A 102 -14.23 -27.76 20.36
C LYS A 102 -14.52 -26.30 20.02
N ASN A 103 -15.80 -25.92 20.02
CA ASN A 103 -16.22 -24.52 20.02
C ASN A 103 -16.11 -23.93 21.43
N ASN A 104 -14.90 -23.55 21.82
CA ASN A 104 -14.64 -22.88 23.10
C ASN A 104 -13.73 -21.67 22.86
N PHE A 105 -14.25 -20.48 23.15
CA PHE A 105 -13.53 -19.23 22.99
C PHE A 105 -12.23 -19.18 23.81
N ALA A 106 -12.20 -19.78 25.00
CA ALA A 106 -10.99 -19.82 25.84
C ALA A 106 -9.84 -20.57 25.12
N PHE A 107 -10.15 -21.73 24.55
CA PHE A 107 -9.18 -22.49 23.76
C PHE A 107 -8.84 -21.80 22.44
N GLY A 108 -9.79 -21.12 21.81
CA GLY A 108 -9.54 -20.27 20.63
C GLY A 108 -8.58 -19.13 20.93
N LEU A 109 -8.76 -18.45 22.06
CA LEU A 109 -7.91 -17.34 22.50
C LEU A 109 -6.50 -17.81 22.85
N ALA A 110 -6.38 -18.95 23.50
CA ALA A 110 -5.09 -19.56 23.79
C ALA A 110 -4.37 -19.91 22.48
N ALA A 111 -5.05 -20.60 21.54
CA ALA A 111 -4.52 -20.93 20.23
C ALA A 111 -4.02 -19.68 19.47
N THR A 112 -4.84 -18.63 19.42
CA THR A 112 -4.46 -17.34 18.81
C THR A 112 -3.25 -16.72 19.50
N THR A 113 -3.23 -16.71 20.83
CA THR A 113 -2.12 -16.15 21.62
C THR A 113 -0.79 -16.79 21.25
N PHE A 114 -0.76 -18.13 21.16
CA PHE A 114 0.43 -18.88 20.80
C PHE A 114 0.83 -18.69 19.33
N ALA A 115 -0.14 -18.68 18.41
CA ALA A 115 0.10 -18.46 17.00
C ALA A 115 0.63 -17.05 16.69
N PHE A 116 0.25 -16.06 17.50
CA PHE A 116 0.63 -14.66 17.28
C PHE A 116 2.01 -14.29 17.85
N ILE A 117 2.65 -15.15 18.65
CA ILE A 117 3.98 -14.89 19.23
C ILE A 117 4.99 -14.42 18.17
N PRO A 118 5.18 -15.12 17.03
CA PRO A 118 6.09 -14.67 15.98
C PRO A 118 5.68 -13.31 15.40
N GLY A 119 4.38 -13.07 15.17
CA GLY A 119 3.89 -11.80 14.63
C GLY A 119 4.17 -10.61 15.56
N TYR A 120 4.02 -10.80 16.87
CA TYR A 120 4.37 -9.80 17.87
C TYR A 120 5.87 -9.49 17.90
N VAL A 121 6.72 -10.51 17.80
CA VAL A 121 8.17 -10.33 17.68
C VAL A 121 8.52 -9.66 16.36
N GLY A 122 7.87 -10.05 15.25
CA GLY A 122 8.01 -9.50 13.91
C GLY A 122 7.76 -7.99 13.89
N LYS A 123 6.66 -7.56 14.52
CA LYS A 123 6.33 -6.14 14.68
C LYS A 123 7.40 -5.36 15.43
N ALA A 124 8.01 -5.96 16.45
CA ALA A 124 9.09 -5.31 17.20
C ALA A 124 10.37 -5.19 16.37
N VAL A 125 10.78 -6.26 15.70
CA VAL A 125 12.03 -6.28 14.91
C VAL A 125 11.93 -5.58 13.55
N THR A 126 10.73 -5.26 13.08
CA THR A 126 10.51 -4.51 11.82
C THR A 126 11.27 -3.18 11.80
N TRP A 127 11.49 -2.58 12.98
CA TRP A 127 12.23 -1.32 13.13
C TRP A 127 13.74 -1.44 12.98
N LEU A 128 14.29 -2.66 12.86
CA LEU A 128 15.71 -2.84 12.60
C LEU A 128 16.05 -2.42 11.16
N PRO A 129 17.09 -1.59 10.96
CA PRO A 129 17.51 -1.16 9.64
C PRO A 129 17.88 -2.35 8.75
N TRP A 130 17.53 -2.27 7.47
CA TRP A 130 17.85 -3.24 6.40
C TRP A 130 17.19 -4.62 6.54
N ILE A 131 17.34 -5.27 7.69
CA ILE A 131 16.92 -6.66 7.92
C ILE A 131 15.55 -6.77 8.61
N GLY A 132 15.06 -5.71 9.25
CA GLY A 132 13.83 -5.74 10.05
C GLY A 132 12.61 -6.19 9.24
N PHE A 133 12.48 -5.71 8.00
CA PHE A 133 11.42 -6.14 7.09
C PHE A 133 11.50 -7.63 6.75
N LEU A 134 12.68 -8.13 6.36
CA LEU A 134 12.88 -9.54 6.01
C LEU A 134 12.63 -10.46 7.21
N LEU A 135 13.10 -10.07 8.39
CA LEU A 135 12.91 -10.82 9.63
C LEU A 135 11.42 -10.85 10.03
N SER A 136 10.73 -9.71 9.91
CA SER A 136 9.30 -9.60 10.16
C SER A 136 8.49 -10.47 9.20
N LEU A 137 8.84 -10.48 7.91
CA LEU A 137 8.20 -11.35 6.92
C LEU A 137 8.41 -12.84 7.23
N GLY A 138 9.63 -13.24 7.61
CA GLY A 138 9.91 -14.61 8.03
C GLY A 138 9.09 -15.03 9.26
N LEU A 139 8.99 -14.14 10.25
CA LEU A 139 8.18 -14.36 11.45
C LEU A 139 6.68 -14.38 11.15
N PHE A 140 6.21 -13.58 10.19
CA PHE A 140 4.83 -13.61 9.72
C PHE A 140 4.47 -14.95 9.07
N VAL A 141 5.33 -15.48 8.20
CA VAL A 141 5.16 -16.82 7.64
C VAL A 141 5.20 -17.88 8.75
N TYR A 142 6.09 -17.72 9.74
CA TYR A 142 6.17 -18.64 10.87
C TYR A 142 4.89 -18.64 11.73
N ALA A 143 4.23 -17.50 11.90
CA ALA A 143 2.94 -17.42 12.61
C ALA A 143 1.86 -18.32 11.99
N PHE A 144 1.80 -18.41 10.66
CA PHE A 144 0.88 -19.33 9.97
C PHE A 144 1.22 -20.81 10.24
N ILE A 145 2.51 -21.15 10.26
CA ILE A 145 2.96 -22.50 10.61
C ILE A 145 2.56 -22.85 12.05
N LEU A 146 2.72 -21.92 12.99
CA LEU A 146 2.31 -22.13 14.38
C LEU A 146 0.79 -22.25 14.51
N LEU A 147 0.03 -21.43 13.77
CA LEU A 147 -1.43 -21.53 13.73
C LEU A 147 -1.89 -22.93 13.30
N TRP A 148 -1.30 -23.47 12.22
CA TRP A 148 -1.59 -24.83 11.76
C TRP A 148 -1.32 -25.89 12.85
N LYS A 149 -0.22 -25.75 13.59
CA LYS A 149 0.19 -26.70 14.63
C LYS A 149 -0.65 -26.59 15.90
N VAL A 150 -1.10 -25.40 16.30
CA VAL A 150 -1.80 -25.19 17.58
C VAL A 150 -3.28 -25.58 17.53
N ILE A 151 -3.94 -25.44 16.37
CA ILE A 151 -5.36 -25.79 16.16
C ILE A 151 -5.73 -27.18 16.74
N PRO A 152 -5.04 -28.28 16.36
CA PRO A 152 -5.41 -29.61 16.87
C PRO A 152 -5.10 -29.83 18.36
N ILE A 153 -4.26 -29.00 18.98
CA ILE A 153 -3.88 -29.15 20.39
C ILE A 153 -4.95 -28.52 21.30
N TYR A 154 -5.54 -27.42 20.87
CA TYR A 154 -6.47 -26.62 21.67
C TYR A 154 -7.92 -26.81 21.27
N LEU A 155 -8.18 -26.97 19.97
CA LEU A 155 -9.53 -27.04 19.42
C LEU A 155 -9.91 -28.45 19.00
N ASP A 156 -9.03 -29.45 19.15
CA ASP A 156 -9.28 -30.86 18.82
C ASP A 156 -9.92 -31.07 17.44
N VAL A 157 -9.55 -30.24 16.45
CA VAL A 157 -10.09 -30.37 15.09
C VAL A 157 -9.57 -31.67 14.47
N PRO A 158 -10.45 -32.56 14.00
CA PRO A 158 -10.08 -33.82 13.35
C PRO A 158 -9.10 -33.63 12.20
N SER A 159 -8.18 -34.58 12.00
CA SER A 159 -7.11 -34.48 10.99
C SER A 159 -7.63 -34.45 9.56
N ASP A 160 -8.76 -35.11 9.28
CA ASP A 160 -9.45 -35.13 7.98
C ASP A 160 -10.04 -33.76 7.61
N ARG A 161 -10.44 -32.96 8.61
CA ARG A 161 -11.09 -31.66 8.43
C ARG A 161 -10.18 -30.47 8.70
N ARG A 162 -8.98 -30.70 9.22
CA ARG A 162 -8.03 -29.65 9.62
C ARG A 162 -7.69 -28.70 8.47
N VAL A 163 -7.45 -29.22 7.27
CA VAL A 163 -7.13 -28.39 6.09
C VAL A 163 -8.28 -27.43 5.77
N GLY A 164 -9.51 -27.94 5.75
CA GLY A 164 -10.70 -27.14 5.49
C GLY A 164 -10.93 -26.07 6.55
N HIS A 165 -10.81 -26.44 7.83
CA HIS A 165 -10.89 -25.50 8.95
C HIS A 165 -9.84 -24.39 8.84
N TYR A 166 -8.59 -24.74 8.55
CA TYR A 166 -7.49 -23.79 8.46
C TYR A 166 -7.69 -22.77 7.34
N ILE A 167 -7.95 -23.23 6.12
CA ILE A 167 -8.12 -22.35 4.95
C ILE A 167 -9.35 -21.44 5.15
N LEU A 168 -10.47 -22.00 5.59
CA LEU A 168 -11.69 -21.20 5.80
C LEU A 168 -11.52 -20.20 6.96
N SER A 169 -10.80 -20.57 8.02
CA SER A 169 -10.51 -19.66 9.13
C SER A 169 -9.62 -18.50 8.69
N LEU A 170 -8.63 -18.74 7.82
CA LEU A 170 -7.81 -17.66 7.26
C LEU A 170 -8.64 -16.69 6.40
N LEU A 171 -9.48 -17.23 5.51
CA LEU A 171 -10.34 -16.43 4.65
C LEU A 171 -11.36 -15.62 5.48
N ALA A 172 -12.04 -16.27 6.42
CA ALA A 172 -13.02 -15.62 7.29
C ALA A 172 -12.37 -14.54 8.16
N THR A 173 -11.19 -14.83 8.73
CA THR A 173 -10.44 -13.85 9.53
C THR A 173 -10.04 -12.65 8.67
N PHE A 174 -9.57 -12.87 7.44
CA PHE A 174 -9.23 -11.79 6.52
C PHE A 174 -10.44 -10.89 6.23
N VAL A 175 -11.60 -11.48 5.90
CA VAL A 175 -12.83 -10.72 5.63
C VAL A 175 -13.29 -9.93 6.85
N VAL A 176 -13.30 -10.55 8.04
CA VAL A 176 -13.74 -9.87 9.28
C VAL A 176 -12.78 -8.75 9.65
N LEU A 177 -11.46 -8.96 9.55
CA LEU A 177 -10.46 -7.92 9.83
C LEU A 177 -10.51 -6.80 8.79
N PHE A 178 -10.79 -7.11 7.52
CA PHE A 178 -11.01 -6.09 6.48
C PHE A 178 -12.20 -5.19 6.82
N ILE A 179 -13.35 -5.76 7.18
CA ILE A 179 -14.53 -4.99 7.61
C ILE A 179 -14.23 -4.19 8.89
N LEU A 180 -13.50 -4.78 9.84
CA LEU A 180 -13.07 -4.11 11.06
C LEU A 180 -12.15 -2.92 10.74
N SER A 181 -11.27 -3.05 9.75
CA SER A 181 -10.38 -1.98 9.33
C SER A 181 -11.14 -0.82 8.66
N MET A 182 -12.16 -1.11 7.85
CA MET A 182 -13.01 -0.07 7.24
C MET A 182 -13.82 0.71 8.27
N THR A 183 -14.23 0.05 9.36
CA THR A 183 -15.06 0.65 10.41
C THR A 183 -14.21 1.40 11.44
N LEU A 184 -13.13 0.79 11.93
CA LEU A 184 -12.24 1.40 12.94
C LEU A 184 -11.21 2.36 12.33
N GLY A 185 -10.82 2.20 11.07
CA GLY A 185 -9.91 3.12 10.39
C GLY A 185 -10.43 4.55 10.40
N ARG A 186 -11.75 4.73 10.25
CA ARG A 186 -12.43 6.03 10.34
C ARG A 186 -12.42 6.64 11.76
N LEU A 187 -12.31 5.82 12.81
CA LEU A 187 -12.34 6.24 14.21
C LEU A 187 -10.95 6.44 14.83
N ALA A 188 -9.94 5.73 14.33
CA ALA A 188 -8.56 5.79 14.83
C ALA A 188 -7.77 6.99 14.27
N MET A 189 -8.18 7.54 13.11
CA MET A 189 -7.52 8.68 12.46
C MET A 189 -7.32 9.90 13.37
N PRO A 190 -8.30 10.38 14.16
CA PRO A 190 -8.14 11.60 14.95
C PRO A 190 -7.30 11.41 16.22
N LEU A 191 -7.22 10.18 16.75
CA LEU A 191 -6.50 9.87 17.99
C LEU A 191 -5.02 9.55 17.75
N MET A 192 -4.66 9.08 16.56
CA MET A 192 -3.28 8.94 16.12
C MET A 192 -2.81 10.27 15.53
N GLY A 193 -2.85 11.33 16.35
CA GLY A 193 -2.82 12.74 15.95
C GLY A 193 -1.96 13.03 14.72
N ASP A 194 -2.59 13.61 13.70
CA ASP A 194 -2.10 14.19 12.42
C ASP A 194 -0.97 13.49 11.63
N HIS A 195 -0.40 12.41 12.14
CA HIS A 195 0.83 11.78 11.66
C HIS A 195 0.75 10.25 11.66
N GLY A 196 -0.41 9.67 12.01
CA GLY A 196 -0.55 8.22 12.12
C GLY A 196 -1.43 7.58 11.05
N PHE A 197 -2.45 8.27 10.56
CA PHE A 197 -3.34 7.77 9.49
C PHE A 197 -4.20 8.89 8.88
N ALA A 198 -4.38 10.04 9.56
CA ALA A 198 -5.21 11.18 9.12
C ALA A 198 -4.78 11.90 7.83
N ASP A 199 -3.51 11.79 7.45
CA ASP A 199 -3.00 12.25 6.14
C ASP A 199 -3.46 11.36 4.96
N MET A 200 -4.27 10.33 5.21
CA MET A 200 -4.76 9.43 4.16
C MET A 200 -6.19 9.68 3.68
N THR A 201 -7.06 10.46 4.34
CA THR A 201 -8.46 10.51 3.84
C THR A 201 -9.32 11.78 3.92
N ASP A 202 -8.99 12.94 4.52
CA ASP A 202 -9.80 14.20 4.39
C ASP A 202 -9.33 15.20 5.47
N GLU A 203 -9.21 16.52 5.34
CA GLU A 203 -9.47 17.50 4.28
C GLU A 203 -8.89 18.83 4.83
N GLY A 204 -8.13 19.60 4.03
CA GLY A 204 -7.67 20.92 4.46
C GLY A 204 -6.52 21.55 3.69
N GLY A 205 -6.41 21.31 2.38
CA GLY A 205 -5.37 21.89 1.53
C GLY A 205 -4.34 20.85 1.11
N PHE A 206 -4.66 20.15 0.04
CA PHE A 206 -3.73 19.35 -0.74
C PHE A 206 -2.57 20.25 -1.21
N ASN A 207 -1.49 20.31 -0.44
CA ASN A 207 -0.24 20.90 -0.90
C ASN A 207 0.75 19.77 -1.19
N SER A 208 0.69 19.34 -2.45
CA SER A 208 1.42 18.30 -3.14
C SER A 208 2.94 18.49 -3.17
N SER A 209 3.64 18.59 -2.03
CA SER A 209 5.04 19.05 -2.06
C SER A 209 6.11 18.16 -1.41
N SER A 210 5.82 16.98 -0.82
CA SER A 210 6.94 16.21 -0.25
C SER A 210 6.85 14.68 -0.14
N ASN A 211 5.84 14.00 -0.71
CA ASN A 211 5.83 12.53 -0.72
C ASN A 211 6.64 11.95 -1.91
N SER A 212 7.96 12.07 -1.80
CA SER A 212 8.93 11.86 -2.90
C SER A 212 9.33 10.40 -3.19
N GLY A 213 8.36 9.46 -3.13
CA GLY A 213 8.56 8.03 -3.37
C GLY A 213 7.58 7.41 -4.40
N PHE A 214 7.87 6.16 -4.83
CA PHE A 214 7.14 5.41 -5.87
C PHE A 214 5.60 5.45 -5.73
N LEU A 215 5.09 5.31 -4.50
CA LEU A 215 3.64 5.37 -4.24
C LEU A 215 3.05 6.77 -4.41
N GLY A 216 3.80 7.84 -4.09
CA GLY A 216 3.36 9.22 -4.31
C GLY A 216 3.26 9.56 -5.80
N GLY A 217 4.18 9.03 -6.61
CA GLY A 217 4.13 9.14 -8.07
C GLY A 217 2.88 8.47 -8.66
N ILE A 218 2.52 7.28 -8.17
CA ILE A 218 1.30 6.58 -8.59
C ILE A 218 0.04 7.36 -8.19
N THR A 219 -0.04 7.86 -6.96
CA THR A 219 -1.20 8.63 -6.51
C THR A 219 -1.39 9.90 -7.34
N ARG A 220 -0.31 10.64 -7.62
CA ARG A 220 -0.37 11.84 -8.47
C ARG A 220 -0.84 11.51 -9.89
N GLN A 221 -0.41 10.37 -10.41
CA GLN A 221 -0.84 9.92 -11.74
C GLN A 221 -2.33 9.56 -11.78
N VAL A 222 -2.84 8.88 -10.75
CA VAL A 222 -4.27 8.57 -10.61
C VAL A 222 -5.11 9.85 -10.51
N GLU A 223 -4.66 10.83 -9.72
CA GLU A 223 -5.34 12.12 -9.57
C GLU A 223 -5.37 12.89 -10.90
N LEU A 224 -4.24 12.98 -11.62
CA LEU A 224 -4.17 13.61 -12.94
C LEU A 224 -5.12 12.94 -13.95
N MET A 225 -5.24 11.61 -13.91
CA MET A 225 -6.19 10.88 -14.76
C MET A 225 -7.65 11.16 -14.38
N ASP A 226 -7.99 11.21 -13.10
CA ASP A 226 -9.34 11.53 -12.62
C ASP A 226 -9.74 12.99 -12.95
N GLU A 227 -8.81 13.95 -12.79
CA GLU A 227 -9.01 15.33 -13.23
C GLU A 227 -9.22 15.45 -14.74
N ALA A 228 -8.52 14.64 -15.53
CA ALA A 228 -8.64 14.60 -16.98
C ALA A 228 -9.97 13.95 -17.42
N GLU A 229 -10.47 12.97 -16.67
CA GLU A 229 -11.76 12.31 -16.92
C GLU A 229 -12.95 13.25 -16.63
N LYS A 230 -12.81 14.14 -15.65
CA LYS A 230 -13.83 15.13 -15.29
C LYS A 230 -13.95 16.27 -16.31
N ASP A 231 -12.95 16.48 -17.15
CA ASP A 231 -12.97 17.55 -18.15
C ASP A 231 -14.09 17.28 -19.18
N LYS A 232 -14.94 18.29 -19.36
CA LYS A 232 -16.00 18.30 -20.37
C LYS A 232 -15.69 19.38 -21.37
N PHE A 233 -15.89 19.07 -22.64
CA PHE A 233 -15.77 20.00 -23.74
C PHE A 233 -16.97 19.87 -24.65
N SER A 234 -17.49 21.00 -25.13
CA SER A 234 -18.58 21.06 -26.10
C SER A 234 -18.01 21.52 -27.44
N PRO A 235 -17.84 20.62 -28.42
CA PRO A 235 -17.30 20.97 -29.72
C PRO A 235 -18.12 22.07 -30.43
N PRO A 236 -17.46 22.90 -31.26
CA PRO A 236 -18.16 23.82 -32.17
C PRO A 236 -19.16 23.08 -33.06
N LYS A 237 -20.31 23.71 -33.33
CA LYS A 237 -21.39 23.11 -34.14
C LYS A 237 -21.00 22.85 -35.59
N ASP A 238 -20.03 23.60 -36.09
CA ASP A 238 -19.47 23.46 -37.43
C ASP A 238 -18.29 22.48 -37.49
N GLY A 239 -17.86 21.93 -36.33
CA GLY A 239 -16.76 20.97 -36.20
C GLY A 239 -15.39 21.51 -36.64
N ARG A 240 -15.28 22.83 -36.84
CA ARG A 240 -14.05 23.46 -37.32
C ARG A 240 -13.09 23.73 -36.18
N LEU A 241 -11.83 23.39 -36.41
CA LEU A 241 -10.71 23.82 -35.59
C LEU A 241 -10.46 25.31 -35.78
N SER A 242 -10.10 25.97 -34.70
CA SER A 242 -9.50 27.30 -34.75
C SER A 242 -7.97 27.20 -34.80
N GLU A 243 -7.32 28.18 -35.40
CA GLU A 243 -5.85 28.29 -35.40
C GLU A 243 -5.27 28.29 -33.97
N LYS A 244 -5.98 28.88 -33.01
CA LYS A 244 -5.59 28.88 -31.60
C LYS A 244 -5.54 27.47 -31.00
N GLN A 245 -6.54 26.63 -31.30
CA GLN A 245 -6.59 25.25 -30.82
C GLN A 245 -5.46 24.42 -31.41
N VAL A 246 -5.15 24.60 -32.70
CA VAL A 246 -4.03 23.91 -33.36
C VAL A 246 -2.69 24.34 -32.77
N ASN A 247 -2.49 25.64 -32.59
CA ASN A 247 -1.25 26.18 -32.00
C ASN A 247 -1.05 25.74 -30.54
N GLU A 248 -2.13 25.67 -29.75
CA GLU A 248 -2.06 25.16 -28.38
C GLU A 248 -1.73 23.66 -28.33
N TYR A 249 -2.37 22.86 -29.19
CA TYR A 249 -2.07 21.43 -29.34
C TYR A 249 -0.59 21.20 -29.68
N ILE A 250 -0.04 21.94 -30.66
CA ILE A 250 1.37 21.87 -31.03
C ILE A 250 2.27 22.20 -29.83
N ARG A 251 1.95 23.26 -29.07
CA ARG A 251 2.72 23.66 -27.89
C ARG A 251 2.75 22.55 -26.84
N VAL A 252 1.60 21.95 -26.55
CA VAL A 252 1.47 20.85 -25.58
C VAL A 252 2.31 19.65 -26.03
N MET A 253 2.22 19.26 -27.31
CA MET A 253 2.94 18.09 -27.82
C MET A 253 4.46 18.30 -27.82
N GLN A 254 4.94 19.48 -28.23
CA GLN A 254 6.36 19.83 -28.18
C GLN A 254 6.89 19.79 -26.75
N ARG A 255 6.14 20.36 -25.80
CA ARG A 255 6.53 20.34 -24.38
C ARG A 255 6.55 18.93 -23.79
N THR A 256 5.60 18.09 -24.21
CA THR A 256 5.54 16.68 -23.80
C THR A 256 6.76 15.91 -24.31
N GLU A 257 7.14 16.10 -25.57
CA GLU A 257 8.32 15.48 -26.19
C GLU A 257 9.62 15.92 -25.50
N GLU A 258 9.77 17.22 -25.20
CA GLU A 258 10.91 17.75 -24.45
C GLU A 258 11.08 17.08 -23.08
N LEU A 259 9.98 16.98 -22.30
CA LEU A 259 9.99 16.37 -20.97
C LEU A 259 10.28 14.87 -21.04
N GLN A 260 9.74 14.17 -22.04
CA GLN A 260 10.01 12.76 -22.26
C GLN A 260 11.49 12.52 -22.59
N LEU A 261 12.07 13.35 -23.45
CA LEU A 261 13.49 13.27 -23.81
C LEU A 261 14.39 13.58 -22.60
N GLU A 262 14.07 14.62 -21.82
CA GLU A 262 14.78 14.98 -20.61
C GLU A 262 14.79 13.83 -19.60
N LYS A 263 13.62 13.29 -19.25
CA LYS A 263 13.47 12.16 -18.32
C LYS A 263 14.20 10.91 -18.81
N SER A 264 14.12 10.60 -20.11
CA SER A 264 14.82 9.47 -20.71
C SER A 264 16.35 9.65 -20.68
N ASN A 265 16.85 10.84 -20.98
CA ASN A 265 18.29 11.14 -20.96
C ASN A 265 18.85 11.12 -19.53
N GLN A 266 18.10 11.65 -18.55
CA GLN A 266 18.48 11.58 -17.13
C GLN A 266 18.59 10.12 -16.67
N PHE A 267 17.62 9.28 -17.05
CA PHE A 267 17.67 7.86 -16.71
C PHE A 267 18.83 7.12 -17.40
N LYS A 268 19.07 7.38 -18.69
CA LYS A 268 20.22 6.82 -19.42
C LYS A 268 21.56 7.19 -18.78
N ALA A 269 21.74 8.46 -18.42
CA ALA A 269 22.96 8.91 -17.74
C ALA A 269 23.18 8.21 -16.39
N LEU A 270 22.11 7.88 -15.66
CA LEU A 270 22.20 7.10 -14.41
C LEU A 270 22.49 5.62 -14.68
N ALA A 271 21.91 5.04 -15.73
CA ALA A 271 22.19 3.67 -16.15
C ALA A 271 23.66 3.50 -16.62
N ASP A 272 24.17 4.43 -17.43
CA ASP A 272 25.55 4.40 -17.91
C ASP A 272 26.57 4.49 -16.77
N LYS A 273 26.27 5.26 -15.71
CA LYS A 273 27.09 5.32 -14.49
C LYS A 273 27.11 3.98 -13.75
N ALA A 274 25.97 3.32 -13.66
CA ALA A 274 25.87 2.00 -13.03
C ALA A 274 26.66 0.94 -13.82
N ASP A 275 26.57 0.98 -15.16
CA ASP A 275 27.24 0.02 -16.05
C ASP A 275 28.77 0.21 -16.08
N ASN A 276 29.24 1.46 -16.00
CA ASN A 276 30.68 1.78 -15.97
C ASN A 276 31.35 1.52 -14.61
N LYS A 277 30.63 0.91 -13.64
CA LYS A 277 31.10 0.62 -12.28
C LYS A 277 31.65 1.85 -11.54
N GLU A 278 31.15 3.05 -11.89
CA GLU A 278 31.40 4.23 -11.07
C GLU A 278 30.75 4.03 -9.70
N GLU A 279 31.36 4.56 -8.63
CA GLU A 279 30.78 4.47 -7.29
C GLU A 279 29.42 5.20 -7.25
N MET A 280 28.33 4.43 -7.22
CA MET A 280 26.99 4.99 -7.07
C MET A 280 26.81 5.53 -5.65
N SER A 281 26.55 6.83 -5.51
CA SER A 281 26.18 7.39 -4.22
C SER A 281 24.76 6.97 -3.82
N LEU A 282 24.43 7.06 -2.53
CA LEU A 282 23.04 6.91 -2.05
C LEU A 282 22.09 7.89 -2.75
N SER A 283 22.58 9.07 -3.15
CA SER A 283 21.79 10.03 -3.91
C SER A 283 21.50 9.55 -5.33
N ASP A 284 22.45 8.87 -5.98
CA ASP A 284 22.27 8.36 -7.35
C ASP A 284 21.34 7.16 -7.36
N LEU A 285 21.41 6.28 -6.36
CA LEU A 285 20.46 5.17 -6.19
C LEU A 285 19.03 5.69 -5.96
N SER A 286 18.87 6.75 -5.17
CA SER A 286 17.55 7.37 -4.96
C SER A 286 17.00 8.04 -6.22
N LYS A 287 17.86 8.71 -7.00
CA LYS A 287 17.51 9.27 -8.32
C LYS A 287 17.12 8.18 -9.30
N MET A 288 17.81 7.04 -9.29
CA MET A 288 17.49 5.89 -10.14
C MET A 288 16.09 5.33 -9.81
N MET A 289 15.77 5.15 -8.52
CA MET A 289 14.44 4.69 -8.10
C MET A 289 13.32 5.68 -8.47
N ARG A 290 13.58 6.99 -8.38
CA ARG A 290 12.65 8.03 -8.85
C ARG A 290 12.49 7.97 -10.38
N GLY A 291 13.59 7.83 -11.11
CA GLY A 291 13.59 7.69 -12.57
C GLY A 291 12.77 6.50 -13.06
N VAL A 292 12.77 5.36 -12.35
CA VAL A 292 11.88 4.22 -12.67
C VAL A 292 10.40 4.60 -12.55
N THR A 293 10.04 5.37 -11.51
CA THR A 293 8.66 5.86 -11.31
C THR A 293 8.26 6.84 -12.40
N GLU A 294 9.16 7.77 -12.74
CA GLU A 294 8.95 8.76 -13.78
C GLU A 294 8.84 8.13 -15.18
N ILE A 295 9.59 7.06 -15.45
CA ILE A 295 9.46 6.28 -16.68
C ILE A 295 8.11 5.56 -16.76
N ALA A 296 7.68 4.94 -15.67
CA ALA A 296 6.34 4.35 -15.60
C ALA A 296 5.24 5.40 -15.85
N GLY A 297 5.51 6.65 -15.45
CA GLY A 297 4.63 7.81 -15.63
C GLY A 297 4.63 8.46 -17.02
N LEU A 298 5.48 8.05 -17.97
CA LEU A 298 5.61 8.76 -19.26
C LEU A 298 4.30 8.81 -20.07
N HIS A 299 3.43 7.82 -19.90
CA HIS A 299 2.15 7.74 -20.59
C HIS A 299 1.12 8.80 -20.14
N THR A 300 1.35 9.48 -19.01
CA THR A 300 0.49 10.58 -18.54
C THR A 300 1.13 11.95 -18.66
N LEU A 301 2.33 12.06 -19.25
CA LEU A 301 3.00 13.35 -19.42
C LEU A 301 2.17 14.35 -20.21
N GLU A 302 1.48 13.89 -21.25
CA GLU A 302 0.63 14.76 -22.06
C GLU A 302 -0.50 15.37 -21.24
N ILE A 303 -1.15 14.56 -20.40
CA ILE A 303 -2.18 15.01 -19.44
C ILE A 303 -1.56 16.04 -18.47
N GLU A 304 -0.38 15.74 -17.92
CA GLU A 304 0.32 16.64 -16.99
C GLU A 304 0.62 18.01 -17.63
N VAL A 305 1.08 18.03 -18.89
CA VAL A 305 1.34 19.28 -19.63
C VAL A 305 0.06 20.07 -19.87
N VAL A 306 -1.03 19.40 -20.30
CA VAL A 306 -2.32 20.07 -20.52
C VAL A 306 -2.83 20.69 -19.22
N LYS A 307 -2.86 19.92 -18.12
CA LYS A 307 -3.40 20.41 -16.85
C LYS A 307 -2.52 21.48 -16.22
N SER A 308 -1.19 21.37 -16.30
CA SER A 308 -0.26 22.37 -15.77
C SER A 308 -0.34 23.71 -16.50
N ALA A 309 -0.69 23.70 -17.79
CA ALA A 309 -0.98 24.91 -18.57
C ALA A 309 -2.39 25.49 -18.29
N GLY A 310 -3.20 24.84 -17.45
CA GLY A 310 -4.60 25.22 -17.22
C GLY A 310 -5.54 24.86 -18.38
N GLY A 311 -5.11 23.96 -19.27
CA GLY A 311 -5.88 23.49 -20.42
C GLY A 311 -6.93 22.44 -20.07
N ASN A 312 -7.84 22.19 -21.02
CA ASN A 312 -8.91 21.21 -20.90
C ASN A 312 -8.54 19.93 -21.67
N TRP A 313 -8.48 18.79 -20.98
CA TRP A 313 -8.09 17.51 -21.58
C TRP A 313 -9.10 17.00 -22.62
N ALA A 314 -10.39 17.24 -22.43
CA ALA A 314 -11.42 16.84 -23.39
C ALA A 314 -11.34 17.66 -24.68
N GLU A 315 -11.02 18.96 -24.60
CA GLU A 315 -10.73 19.79 -25.77
C GLU A 315 -9.48 19.31 -26.49
N HIS A 316 -8.39 19.07 -25.74
CA HIS A 316 -7.13 18.59 -26.30
C HIS A 316 -7.29 17.27 -27.09
N ARG A 317 -8.01 16.29 -26.51
CA ARG A 317 -8.34 15.03 -27.21
C ARG A 317 -9.20 15.26 -28.44
N TRP A 318 -10.21 16.12 -28.35
CA TRP A 318 -11.04 16.44 -29.51
C TRP A 318 -10.22 17.08 -30.63
N VAL A 319 -9.31 18.02 -30.32
CA VAL A 319 -8.42 18.64 -31.31
C VAL A 319 -7.53 17.60 -31.97
N HIS A 320 -6.92 16.70 -31.19
CA HIS A 320 -6.14 15.57 -31.72
C HIS A 320 -6.98 14.74 -32.71
N ASP A 321 -8.20 14.35 -32.32
CA ASP A 321 -9.05 13.49 -33.14
C ASP A 321 -9.45 14.17 -34.45
N ILE A 322 -9.75 15.47 -34.43
CA ILE A 322 -10.07 16.24 -35.63
C ILE A 322 -8.84 16.46 -36.52
N LEU A 323 -7.66 16.73 -35.96
CA LEU A 323 -6.42 16.82 -36.72
C LEU A 323 -6.07 15.48 -37.39
N ARG A 324 -6.29 14.37 -36.68
CA ARG A 324 -6.11 13.02 -37.22
C ARG A 324 -7.11 12.70 -38.32
N ALA A 325 -8.38 13.04 -38.12
CA ALA A 325 -9.40 12.92 -39.14
C ALA A 325 -9.05 13.78 -40.37
N ALA A 326 -8.60 15.01 -40.18
CA ALA A 326 -8.19 15.91 -41.28
C ALA A 326 -7.01 15.33 -42.06
N TRP A 327 -6.00 14.75 -41.40
CA TRP A 327 -4.88 14.10 -42.06
C TRP A 327 -5.30 12.87 -42.89
N ILE A 328 -6.20 12.03 -42.36
CA ILE A 328 -6.66 10.80 -43.01
C ILE A 328 -7.66 11.11 -44.14
N GLN A 329 -8.66 11.92 -43.83
CA GLN A 329 -9.84 12.17 -44.67
C GLN A 329 -9.64 13.34 -45.64
N LYS A 330 -8.72 14.26 -45.36
CA LYS A 330 -8.41 15.42 -46.20
C LYS A 330 -9.68 16.26 -46.48
N ASP A 331 -10.03 16.48 -47.74
CA ASP A 331 -11.05 17.44 -48.21
C ASP A 331 -12.41 16.81 -48.57
N ILE A 332 -12.78 15.67 -47.96
CA ILE A 332 -14.04 14.95 -48.25
C ILE A 332 -15.30 15.80 -48.00
N ASN A 333 -15.27 16.77 -47.08
CA ASN A 333 -16.38 17.69 -46.79
C ASN A 333 -15.88 19.11 -46.46
N GLU A 334 -16.79 20.08 -46.38
CA GLU A 334 -16.48 21.51 -46.14
C GLU A 334 -15.84 21.80 -44.77
N GLU A 335 -16.02 20.92 -43.79
CA GLU A 335 -15.39 20.98 -42.48
C GLU A 335 -13.96 20.41 -42.53
N GLY A 336 -13.83 19.20 -43.08
CA GLY A 336 -12.57 18.50 -43.29
C GLY A 336 -11.61 19.31 -44.17
N LYS A 337 -12.10 19.99 -45.21
CA LYS A 337 -11.29 20.90 -46.03
C LYS A 337 -10.68 22.05 -45.20
N HIS A 338 -11.47 22.67 -44.31
CA HIS A 338 -10.99 23.73 -43.42
C HIS A 338 -9.96 23.19 -42.41
N ASN A 339 -10.29 22.08 -41.74
CA ASN A 339 -9.41 21.46 -40.75
C ASN A 339 -8.10 20.94 -41.39
N TYR A 340 -8.18 20.41 -42.62
CA TYR A 340 -7.04 19.95 -43.39
C TYR A 340 -6.15 21.12 -43.83
N GLN A 341 -6.73 22.26 -44.18
CA GLN A 341 -5.94 23.46 -44.47
C GLN A 341 -5.12 23.91 -43.25
N LEU A 342 -5.73 23.97 -42.06
CA LEU A 342 -5.02 24.26 -40.82
C LEU A 342 -3.94 23.22 -40.49
N PHE A 343 -4.19 21.95 -40.81
CA PHE A 343 -3.18 20.91 -40.69
C PHE A 343 -2.01 21.14 -41.66
N GLN A 344 -2.29 21.49 -42.92
CA GLN A 344 -1.28 21.74 -43.95
C GLN A 344 -0.36 22.91 -43.58
N ASP A 345 -0.93 23.98 -43.01
CA ASP A 345 -0.17 25.16 -42.57
C ASP A 345 0.90 24.81 -41.52
N GLN A 346 0.73 23.71 -40.78
CA GLN A 346 1.64 23.23 -39.72
C GLN A 346 2.09 21.77 -39.93
N GLU A 347 2.03 21.26 -41.18
CA GLU A 347 2.17 19.84 -41.49
C GLU A 347 3.49 19.25 -40.98
N ALA A 348 4.59 19.98 -41.15
CA ALA A 348 5.92 19.55 -40.75
C ALA A 348 6.04 19.24 -39.24
N VAL A 349 5.22 19.90 -38.42
CA VAL A 349 5.19 19.71 -36.96
C VAL A 349 4.14 18.67 -36.59
N LEU A 350 2.91 18.82 -37.11
CA LEU A 350 1.77 17.98 -36.74
C LEU A 350 1.90 16.52 -37.16
N LEU A 351 2.57 16.23 -38.28
CA LEU A 351 2.80 14.85 -38.73
C LEU A 351 3.51 14.00 -37.67
N LYS A 352 4.38 14.59 -36.85
CA LYS A 352 5.10 13.87 -35.78
C LYS A 352 4.18 13.34 -34.70
N TYR A 353 3.06 14.01 -34.45
CA TYR A 353 2.17 13.75 -33.31
C TYR A 353 0.89 13.04 -33.73
N VAL A 354 0.40 13.31 -34.94
CA VAL A 354 -0.90 12.83 -35.42
C VAL A 354 -0.79 11.49 -36.16
N ALA A 355 0.39 11.15 -36.70
CA ALA A 355 0.63 9.92 -37.48
C ALA A 355 1.06 8.71 -36.63
N GLN A 356 1.23 8.88 -35.31
CA GLN A 356 1.44 7.79 -34.34
C GLN A 356 0.10 7.10 -34.02
#